data_AF-E1JY95-F1
#
_entry.id   AF-E1JY95-F1
#
_cell.length_a   1.000
_cell.length_b   1.000
_cell.length_c   1.000
_cell.angle_alpha   90.00
_cell.angle_beta   90.00
_cell.angle_gamma   90.00
#
_symmetry.space_group_name_H-M   'P 1'
#
loop_
_entity.id
_entity.type
_entity.pdbx_description
1 polymer ?
#
loop_
_entity_poly.entity_id
_entity_poly.type
_entity_poly.pdbx_seq_one_letter_code
_entity_poly.pdbx_strand_id
1 'polypeptide(L)'
;MAAGVWDGIDKERVGRGLVTAFMSDEYLEVLAEINNAETEGEVLAARDKVKDLMVLWREEVPEYAFAVDALYLFSEQMIEMLKDIDEEDSPAIDSQA
;
A
#
# COMPACT_ATOMS: atom_id res chain seq x y z
N MET A 1 -14.94 18.21 -25.43
CA MET A 1 -14.96 18.56 -23.99
C MET A 1 -13.89 17.70 -23.35
N ALA A 2 -12.87 18.29 -22.72
CA ALA A 2 -11.90 17.47 -21.97
C ALA A 2 -12.68 16.74 -20.87
N ALA A 3 -12.59 15.42 -20.81
CA ALA A 3 -13.16 14.66 -19.72
C ALA A 3 -12.58 15.20 -18.41
N GLY A 4 -13.44 15.46 -17.43
CA GLY A 4 -13.00 15.81 -16.09
C GLY A 4 -12.20 14.66 -15.51
N VAL A 5 -11.17 14.98 -14.73
CA VAL A 5 -10.28 13.99 -14.06
C VAL A 5 -11.06 12.97 -13.21
N TRP A 6 -12.29 13.31 -12.84
CA TRP A 6 -13.15 12.52 -11.97
C TRP A 6 -14.41 11.97 -12.65
N ASP A 7 -14.48 12.05 -13.98
CA ASP A 7 -15.63 11.55 -14.72
C ASP A 7 -15.71 10.03 -14.58
N GLY A 8 -16.86 9.51 -14.15
CA GLY A 8 -17.08 8.08 -13.92
C GLY A 8 -16.64 7.54 -12.54
N ILE A 9 -16.12 8.40 -11.66
CA ILE A 9 -15.73 8.03 -10.30
C ILE A 9 -16.79 8.49 -9.29
N ASP A 10 -17.15 7.60 -8.37
CA ASP A 10 -17.96 7.95 -7.20
C ASP A 10 -17.12 8.70 -6.17
N LYS A 11 -17.06 10.03 -6.31
CA LYS A 11 -16.23 10.91 -5.47
C LYS A 11 -16.65 10.89 -4.01
N GLU A 12 -17.93 10.70 -3.73
CA GLU A 12 -18.45 10.69 -2.36
C GLU A 12 -17.98 9.43 -1.65
N ARG A 13 -18.12 8.26 -2.31
CA ARG A 13 -17.60 7.00 -1.79
C ARG A 13 -16.09 7.03 -1.57
N VAL A 14 -15.33 7.53 -2.55
CA VAL A 14 -13.87 7.65 -2.44
C VAL A 14 -13.50 8.58 -1.28
N GLY A 15 -14.13 9.76 -1.20
CA GLY A 15 -13.86 10.73 -0.14
C GLY A 15 -14.13 10.15 1.25
N ARG A 16 -15.27 9.48 1.44
CA ARG A 16 -15.61 8.85 2.73
C ARG A 16 -14.67 7.72 3.08
N GLY A 17 -14.34 6.84 2.14
CA GLY A 17 -13.43 5.74 2.40
C GLY A 17 -12.03 6.22 2.80
N LEU A 18 -11.51 7.27 2.18
CA LEU A 18 -10.23 7.87 2.57
C LEU A 18 -10.28 8.57 3.92
N VAL A 19 -11.38 9.27 4.25
CA VAL A 19 -11.55 9.85 5.59
C VAL A 19 -11.61 8.75 6.65
N THR A 20 -12.35 7.66 6.41
CA THR A 20 -12.37 6.50 7.31
C THR A 20 -10.97 5.92 7.53
N ALA A 21 -10.17 5.77 6.47
CA ALA A 21 -8.79 5.31 6.57
C ALA A 21 -7.91 6.26 7.39
N PHE A 22 -7.99 7.57 7.13
CA PHE A 22 -7.19 8.56 7.86
C PHE A 22 -7.67 8.84 9.28
N MET A 23 -8.83 8.32 9.67
CA MET A 23 -9.31 8.34 11.06
C MET A 23 -9.07 7.02 11.78
N SER A 24 -8.58 5.97 11.11
CA SER A 24 -8.21 4.70 11.73
C SER A 24 -6.74 4.73 12.14
N ASP A 25 -6.50 4.64 13.44
CA ASP A 25 -5.14 4.59 13.99
C ASP A 25 -4.42 3.33 13.49
N GLU A 26 -5.10 2.19 13.44
CA GLU A 26 -4.51 0.93 12.96
C GLU A 26 -4.10 1.02 11.48
N TYR A 27 -4.92 1.66 10.64
CA TYR A 27 -4.57 1.89 9.24
C TYR A 27 -3.31 2.75 9.13
N LEU A 28 -3.24 3.85 9.88
CA LEU A 28 -2.10 4.78 9.85
C LEU A 28 -0.83 4.17 10.43
N GLU A 29 -0.92 3.34 11.46
CA GLU A 29 0.20 2.60 12.03
C GLU A 29 0.78 1.65 10.99
N VAL A 30 -0.05 0.82 10.35
CA VAL A 30 0.41 -0.12 9.33
C VAL A 30 0.97 0.60 8.10
N LEU A 31 0.37 1.72 7.68
CA LEU A 31 0.93 2.57 6.63
C LEU A 31 2.32 3.09 6.99
N ALA A 32 2.52 3.55 8.22
CA ALA A 32 3.82 4.04 8.69
C ALA A 32 4.86 2.92 8.74
N GLU A 33 4.48 1.71 9.17
CA GLU A 33 5.37 0.54 9.16
C GLU A 33 5.82 0.18 7.75
N ILE A 34 4.90 0.16 6.78
CA ILE A 34 5.24 -0.12 5.37
C ILE A 34 6.14 0.98 4.81
N ASN A 35 5.80 2.25 5.07
CA ASN A 35 6.52 3.40 4.51
C ASN A 35 7.94 3.55 5.07
N ASN A 36 8.17 3.11 6.31
CA ASN A 36 9.47 3.19 6.98
C ASN A 36 10.26 1.87 6.93
N ALA A 37 9.75 0.85 6.24
CA ALA A 37 10.47 -0.40 6.06
C ALA A 37 11.73 -0.17 5.22
N GLU A 38 12.85 -0.69 5.69
CA GLU A 38 14.14 -0.64 5.00
C GLU A 38 14.42 -1.96 4.26
N THR A 39 13.64 -3.01 4.53
CA THR A 39 13.83 -4.34 3.95
C THR A 39 12.52 -4.97 3.50
N GLU A 40 12.60 -5.88 2.50
CA GLU A 40 11.43 -6.67 2.08
C GLU A 40 10.78 -7.42 3.25
N GLY A 41 11.59 -7.94 4.17
CA GLY A 41 11.11 -8.67 5.34
C GLY A 41 10.22 -7.82 6.26
N GLU A 42 10.55 -6.53 6.44
CA GLU A 42 9.74 -5.60 7.23
C GLU A 42 8.42 -5.27 6.54
N VAL A 43 8.43 -5.07 5.22
CA VAL A 43 7.20 -4.87 4.45
C VAL A 43 6.29 -6.10 4.54
N LEU A 44 6.86 -7.31 4.43
CA LEU A 44 6.11 -8.55 4.56
C LEU A 44 5.50 -8.73 5.96
N ALA A 45 6.23 -8.35 7.01
CA ALA A 45 5.70 -8.39 8.38
C ALA A 45 4.53 -7.40 8.57
N ALA A 46 4.65 -6.17 8.07
CA ALA A 46 3.57 -5.19 8.11
C ALA A 46 2.36 -5.63 7.26
N ARG A 47 2.60 -6.31 6.13
CA ARG A 47 1.55 -6.85 5.25
C ARG A 47 0.65 -7.86 5.95
N ASP A 48 1.15 -8.64 6.91
CA ASP A 48 0.30 -9.56 7.67
C ASP A 48 -0.76 -8.78 8.48
N LYS A 49 -0.39 -7.62 9.05
CA LYS A 49 -1.36 -6.71 9.70
C LYS A 49 -2.35 -6.11 8.70
N VAL A 50 -1.90 -5.78 7.48
CA VAL A 50 -2.82 -5.34 6.41
C VAL A 50 -3.87 -6.41 6.13
N LYS A 51 -3.48 -7.69 6.04
CA LYS A 51 -4.43 -8.79 5.78
C LYS A 51 -5.48 -8.90 6.88
N ASP A 52 -5.08 -8.74 8.14
CA ASP A 52 -6.02 -8.73 9.26
C ASP A 52 -7.01 -7.56 9.15
N LEU A 53 -6.52 -6.35 8.82
CA LEU A 53 -7.37 -5.19 8.54
C LEU A 53 -8.29 -5.41 7.34
N MET A 54 -7.82 -6.08 6.28
CA MET A 54 -8.67 -6.40 5.12
C MET A 54 -9.85 -7.29 5.50
N VAL A 55 -9.66 -8.28 6.38
CA VAL A 55 -10.75 -9.11 6.89
C VAL A 55 -11.72 -8.24 7.68
N LEU A 56 -11.23 -7.47 8.64
CA LEU A 56 -12.05 -6.61 9.49
C LEU A 56 -12.88 -5.62 8.68
N TRP A 57 -12.26 -4.92 7.73
CA TRP A 57 -12.92 -3.89 6.93
C TRP A 57 -13.96 -4.47 5.98
N ARG A 58 -13.75 -5.69 5.47
CA ARG A 58 -14.75 -6.39 4.66
C ARG A 58 -15.98 -6.78 5.48
N GLU A 59 -15.83 -6.98 6.79
CA GLU A 59 -16.95 -7.29 7.69
C GLU A 59 -17.66 -6.03 8.19
N GLU A 60 -16.91 -5.02 8.63
CA GLU A 60 -17.46 -3.86 9.33
C GLU A 60 -17.82 -2.69 8.40
N VAL A 61 -16.99 -2.45 7.38
CA VAL A 61 -17.11 -1.29 6.47
C VAL A 61 -16.86 -1.69 5.00
N PRO A 62 -17.59 -2.68 4.45
CA PRO A 62 -17.30 -3.26 3.13
C PRO A 62 -17.34 -2.25 1.97
N GLU A 63 -18.12 -1.18 2.11
CA GLU A 63 -18.19 -0.09 1.11
C GLU A 63 -16.83 0.60 0.90
N TYR A 64 -16.00 0.65 1.95
CA TYR A 64 -14.73 1.36 2.02
C TYR A 64 -13.51 0.44 2.05
N ALA A 65 -13.71 -0.88 1.92
CA ALA A 65 -12.63 -1.87 1.89
C ALA A 65 -11.58 -1.60 0.79
N PHE A 66 -11.92 -0.85 -0.25
CA PHE A 66 -10.97 -0.43 -1.28
C PHE A 66 -9.77 0.35 -0.72
N ALA A 67 -9.92 1.05 0.40
CA ALA A 67 -8.82 1.83 0.99
C ALA A 67 -7.75 0.90 1.59
N VAL A 68 -8.16 -0.17 2.28
CA VAL A 68 -7.21 -1.17 2.78
C VAL A 68 -6.69 -2.07 1.66
N ASP A 69 -7.48 -2.34 0.62
CA ASP A 69 -6.97 -2.99 -0.59
C ASP A 69 -5.85 -2.14 -1.24
N ALA A 70 -6.01 -0.81 -1.29
CA ALA A 70 -4.98 0.10 -1.79
C ALA A 70 -3.71 0.09 -0.91
N LEU A 71 -3.86 -0.04 0.42
CA LEU A 71 -2.72 -0.20 1.34
C LEU A 71 -1.96 -1.50 1.08
N TYR A 72 -2.66 -2.60 0.79
CA TYR A 72 -2.02 -3.85 0.40
C TYR A 72 -1.23 -3.69 -0.91
N LEU A 73 -1.82 -3.07 -1.93
CA LEU A 73 -1.14 -2.80 -3.20
C LEU A 73 0.07 -1.86 -3.02
N PHE A 74 -0.04 -0.86 -2.14
CA PHE A 74 1.08 0.01 -1.78
C PHE A 74 2.25 -0.81 -1.23
N SER A 75 1.98 -1.78 -0.35
CA SER A 75 3.03 -2.69 0.13
C SER A 75 3.67 -3.52 -0.98
N GLU A 76 2.95 -3.88 -2.05
CA GLU A 76 3.53 -4.59 -3.20
C GLU A 76 4.49 -3.70 -3.96
N GLN A 77 4.11 -2.46 -4.20
CA GLN A 77 4.99 -1.50 -4.86
C GLN A 77 6.24 -1.20 -4.03
N MET A 78 6.13 -1.16 -2.69
CA MET A 78 7.28 -0.97 -1.81
C MET A 78 8.27 -2.14 -1.88
N ILE A 79 7.78 -3.39 -1.97
CA ILE A 79 8.66 -4.55 -2.14
C ILE A 79 9.43 -4.47 -3.46
N GLU A 80 8.75 -4.16 -4.57
CA GLU A 80 9.41 -4.05 -5.87
C GLU A 80 10.43 -2.91 -5.88
N MET A 81 10.10 -1.75 -5.28
CA MET A 81 11.03 -0.63 -5.16
C MET A 81 12.29 -1.00 -4.35
N LEU A 82 12.15 -1.75 -3.26
CA LEU A 82 13.29 -2.19 -2.44
C LEU A 82 14.19 -3.17 -3.19
N LYS A 83 13.60 -4.08 -3.99
CA LYS A 83 14.38 -4.98 -4.86
C LYS A 83 15.18 -4.22 -5.90
N ASP A 84 14.59 -3.21 -6.53
CA ASP A 84 15.28 -2.39 -7.54
C ASP A 84 16.49 -1.66 -6.93
N ILE A 85 16.40 -1.22 -5.67
CA ILE A 85 17.52 -0.58 -4.94
C ILE A 85 18.65 -1.59 -4.68
N ASP A 86 18.32 -2.80 -4.23
CA ASP A 86 19.31 -3.86 -3.96
C ASP A 86 20.04 -4.31 -5.23
N GLU A 87 19.38 -4.28 -6.39
CA GLU A 87 19.99 -4.60 -7.69
C GLU A 87 20.96 -3.52 -8.18
N GLU A 88 20.67 -2.22 -7.95
CA GLU A 88 21.57 -1.12 -8.32
C GLU A 88 22.86 -1.07 -7.49
N ASP A 89 22.79 -1.45 -6.20
CA ASP A 89 23.94 -1.46 -5.29
C ASP A 89 24.81 -2.73 -5.41
N SER A 90 24.38 -3.72 -6.19
CA SER A 90 25.19 -4.92 -6.45
C SER A 90 26.33 -4.60 -7.42
N PRO A 91 27.62 -4.70 -7.00
CA PRO A 91 28.72 -4.40 -7.89
C PRO A 91 28.63 -5.31 -9.11
N ALA A 92 28.57 -4.71 -10.30
CA ALA A 92 28.71 -5.44 -11.55
C ALA A 92 30.02 -6.22 -11.47
N ILE A 93 29.93 -7.51 -11.16
CA ILE A 93 31.06 -8.42 -11.27
C ILE A 93 31.26 -8.56 -12.77
N ASP A 94 32.07 -7.65 -13.34
CA ASP A 94 32.69 -7.81 -14.65
C ASP A 94 33.57 -9.07 -14.57
N SER A 95 32.94 -10.24 -14.75
CA SER A 95 33.63 -11.49 -14.98
C SER A 95 34.09 -11.51 -16.44
N GLN A 96 35.12 -10.71 -16.74
CA GLN A 96 35.97 -10.96 -17.90
C GLN A 96 37.35 -11.33 -17.40
N ALA A 97 37.56 -12.64 -17.23
CA ALA A 97 38.86 -13.28 -17.12
C ALA A 97 39.15 -14.02 -18.43
#